data_AF-A0A549TIC5-F1
#
_entry.id   AF-A0A549TIC5-F1
#
_cell.length_a   1.000
_cell.length_b   1.000
_cell.length_c   1.000
_cell.angle_alpha   90.00
_cell.angle_beta   90.00
_cell.angle_gamma   90.00
#
_symmetry.space_group_name_H-M   'P 1'
#
loop_
_entity.id
_entity.type
_entity.pdbx_description
1 polymer ?
#
loop_
_entity_poly.entity_id
_entity_poly.type
_entity_poly.pdbx_seq_one_letter_code
_entity_poly.pdbx_strand_id
1 'polypeptide(L)'
;MTFQPKTGDTLYLIGAHGETATPVASALPQAAAAERQATEAVPNAAASSDPRPLVRTFDVFDTLIARRCIEPSGVFAIIEERSGLKGFAAARRKAEAHVLDRPHDLDVIYAELARLLGVEPVKLAALKALEVDVEKEQVIPIAENLARVRHGDVLISDMYLGATHIRSLLDRAGLTARVGLVVTNDGKKTGRIWPDISANLRIEEHLGDNEHSDVKMPTSFGLTARLTRLDKPSAVETVLINLGLRQLAELCREARLRTFSEDAGIRTVQLIQANLNFPLMLMASIELANLVRHLGLRRVLFSSRDCDMWVPLFEEVARRKGVTCKAEYFYTSRLAKMQPSESYLAYARDRIGQDSIVVDLCGTGWSLSHLAERLGLSKVPVFFLHKLPSAKAYEELSQTPDACAFHALIRPDAPDVFNTILEMCNYSDHGMVRDVRMVEGFALPVLAEDERGAADHAAVRAQKETFALAVSLMKHFDLNHVLQLDQPSISAVSTALYQSLSRQQSLRGLYGKSHMDEEVRVRRQIGCN
;
A
#
# COMPACT_ATOMS: atom_id res chain seq x y z
N MET A 1 1.81 -21.87 -10.91
CA MET A 1 0.65 -22.27 -10.09
C MET A 1 -0.59 -21.97 -10.91
N THR A 2 -1.34 -22.99 -11.26
CA THR A 2 -2.60 -22.86 -12.02
C THR A 2 -3.76 -22.80 -11.05
N PHE A 3 -4.64 -21.83 -11.28
CA PHE A 3 -5.90 -21.67 -10.56
C PHE A 3 -6.80 -22.88 -10.82
N GLN A 4 -7.41 -23.45 -9.78
CA GLN A 4 -8.60 -24.26 -9.95
C GLN A 4 -9.66 -23.83 -8.93
N PRO A 5 -10.83 -23.34 -9.38
CA PRO A 5 -11.96 -23.21 -8.50
C PRO A 5 -12.38 -24.63 -8.06
N LYS A 6 -12.16 -24.96 -6.78
CA LYS A 6 -12.85 -26.09 -6.16
C LYS A 6 -14.14 -25.54 -5.56
N THR A 7 -15.23 -25.63 -6.33
CA THR A 7 -16.64 -25.48 -5.91
C THR A 7 -16.93 -24.48 -4.78
N GLY A 8 -17.57 -23.35 -5.12
CA GLY A 8 -17.88 -22.25 -4.19
C GLY A 8 -16.89 -21.09 -4.35
N ASP A 9 -17.24 -19.90 -3.84
CA ASP A 9 -16.49 -18.62 -3.99
C ASP A 9 -15.09 -18.59 -3.32
N THR A 10 -14.52 -19.76 -2.99
CA THR A 10 -13.27 -19.90 -2.26
C THR A 10 -12.11 -20.14 -3.21
N LEU A 11 -11.21 -19.16 -3.34
CA LEU A 11 -9.91 -19.36 -4.00
C LEU A 11 -8.95 -20.12 -3.06
N TYR A 12 -8.18 -21.03 -3.65
CA TYR A 12 -7.15 -21.80 -2.97
C TYR A 12 -5.77 -21.45 -3.53
N LEU A 13 -4.81 -21.24 -2.63
CA LEU A 13 -3.38 -21.31 -2.93
C LEU A 13 -3.01 -22.78 -3.09
N ILE A 14 -2.60 -23.17 -4.30
CA ILE A 14 -2.13 -24.52 -4.59
C ILE A 14 -0.62 -24.53 -4.46
N GLY A 15 -0.08 -25.36 -3.55
CA GLY A 15 1.37 -25.53 -3.36
C GLY A 15 2.09 -25.94 -4.65
N ALA A 16 3.41 -25.74 -4.69
CA ALA A 16 4.24 -25.97 -5.89
C ALA A 16 4.13 -27.39 -6.50
N HIS A 17 3.66 -28.38 -5.72
CA HIS A 17 3.47 -29.77 -6.13
C HIS A 17 1.98 -30.20 -6.23
N GLY A 18 1.01 -29.29 -6.09
CA GLY A 18 -0.41 -29.62 -6.24
C GLY A 18 -1.07 -30.30 -5.04
N GLU A 19 -0.32 -30.62 -3.98
CA GLU A 19 -0.78 -31.47 -2.87
C GLU A 19 -1.49 -30.73 -1.74
N THR A 20 -1.23 -29.43 -1.57
CA THR A 20 -1.86 -28.60 -0.51
C THR A 20 -2.65 -27.45 -1.14
N ALA A 21 -3.94 -27.39 -0.81
CA ALA A 21 -4.84 -26.30 -1.19
C ALA A 21 -5.21 -25.52 0.08
N THR A 22 -4.67 -24.31 0.25
CA THR A 22 -4.96 -23.45 1.40
C THR A 22 -5.88 -22.31 0.97
N PRO A 23 -7.04 -22.10 1.63
CA PRO A 23 -7.88 -20.94 1.35
C PRO A 23 -7.09 -19.63 1.48
N VAL A 24 -7.27 -18.69 0.56
CA VAL A 24 -6.55 -17.38 0.61
C VAL A 24 -6.78 -16.67 1.95
N ALA A 25 -8.00 -16.75 2.48
CA ALA A 25 -8.39 -16.20 3.78
C ALA A 25 -7.59 -16.72 4.97
N SER A 26 -7.11 -17.97 4.93
CA SER A 26 -6.31 -18.56 6.01
C SER A 26 -4.81 -18.28 5.85
N ALA A 27 -4.37 -17.81 4.69
CA ALA A 27 -2.99 -17.42 4.44
C ALA A 27 -2.68 -15.96 4.82
N LEU A 28 -3.71 -15.11 4.99
CA LEU A 28 -3.53 -13.73 5.43
C LEU A 28 -3.35 -13.62 6.95
N PRO A 29 -2.51 -12.68 7.42
CA PRO A 29 -2.21 -12.55 8.84
C PRO A 29 -3.45 -12.13 9.66
N GLN A 30 -3.49 -12.58 10.92
CA GLN A 30 -4.57 -12.29 11.85
C GLN A 30 -4.55 -10.85 12.39
N ALA A 31 -3.39 -10.20 12.41
CA ALA A 31 -3.24 -8.78 12.69
C ALA A 31 -2.09 -8.24 11.81
N ALA A 32 -2.22 -6.99 11.36
CA ALA A 32 -1.10 -6.19 10.92
C ALA A 32 -0.33 -5.85 12.19
N ALA A 33 0.43 -6.84 12.69
CA ALA A 33 1.36 -6.59 13.77
C ALA A 33 2.23 -5.43 13.30
N ALA A 34 2.38 -4.41 14.15
CA ALA A 34 3.46 -3.47 13.96
C ALA A 34 4.73 -4.34 13.99
N GLU A 35 5.35 -4.56 12.83
CA GLU A 35 6.70 -5.11 12.72
C GLU A 35 7.67 -4.06 13.27
N ARG A 36 7.50 -3.70 14.55
CA ARG A 36 8.45 -2.87 15.26
C ARG A 36 9.64 -3.77 15.53
N GLN A 37 10.77 -3.40 14.95
CA GLN A 37 12.01 -3.77 15.59
C GLN A 37 12.00 -3.10 16.96
N ALA A 38 12.13 -3.90 18.02
CA ALA A 38 12.28 -3.37 19.36
C ALA A 38 13.45 -2.38 19.34
N THR A 39 13.16 -1.10 19.57
CA THR A 39 14.18 -0.12 19.92
C THR A 39 14.54 -0.39 21.38
N GLU A 40 15.47 -1.30 21.61
CA GLU A 40 16.16 -1.29 22.89
C GLU A 40 16.98 -0.01 22.95
N ALA A 41 16.70 0.82 23.95
CA ALA A 41 17.56 1.95 24.27
C ALA A 41 18.91 1.38 24.68
N VAL A 42 19.93 1.60 23.85
CA VAL A 42 21.32 1.32 24.23
C VAL A 42 21.59 2.19 25.47
N PRO A 43 22.02 1.61 26.60
CA PRO A 43 22.22 2.36 27.82
C PRO A 43 23.22 3.49 27.56
N ASN A 44 22.89 4.66 28.11
CA ASN A 44 23.65 5.89 27.97
C ASN A 44 25.14 5.59 28.24
N ALA A 45 25.96 5.61 27.20
CA ALA A 45 27.36 5.24 27.29
C ALA A 45 28.04 6.23 28.23
N ALA A 46 28.48 5.76 29.40
CA ALA A 46 29.35 6.50 30.28
C ALA A 46 30.54 7.05 29.48
N ALA A 47 31.00 8.25 29.84
CA ALA A 47 32.13 8.92 29.20
C ALA A 47 33.34 7.96 29.13
N SER A 48 33.57 7.42 27.94
CA SER A 48 34.69 6.52 27.66
C SER A 48 35.93 7.38 27.38
N SER A 49 37.08 7.00 27.94
CA SER A 49 38.38 7.62 27.67
C SER A 49 38.95 7.26 26.29
N ASP A 50 38.24 6.45 25.51
CA ASP A 50 38.64 6.06 24.16
C ASP A 50 38.43 7.22 23.18
N PRO A 51 39.49 7.71 22.51
CA PRO A 51 39.41 8.85 21.61
C PRO A 51 38.69 8.54 20.28
N ARG A 52 38.42 7.26 19.98
CA ARG A 52 37.71 6.87 18.76
C ARG A 52 36.24 7.33 18.81
N PRO A 53 35.68 7.86 17.72
CA PRO A 53 34.29 8.28 17.68
C PRO A 53 33.35 7.07 17.82
N LEU A 54 32.27 7.24 18.57
CA LEU A 54 31.17 6.28 18.67
C LEU A 54 30.17 6.54 17.55
N VAL A 55 29.93 5.54 16.71
CA VAL A 55 29.07 5.65 15.52
C VAL A 55 28.14 4.44 15.41
N ARG A 56 27.04 4.58 14.66
CA ARG A 56 26.29 3.43 14.15
C ARG A 56 26.75 3.10 12.75
N THR A 57 26.61 1.84 12.38
CA THR A 57 26.90 1.41 11.03
C THR A 57 25.68 0.75 10.40
N PHE A 58 25.49 0.97 9.10
CA PHE A 58 24.34 0.44 8.38
C PHE A 58 24.80 -0.17 7.06
N ASP A 59 24.26 -1.33 6.73
CA ASP A 59 24.20 -1.76 5.34
C ASP A 59 23.32 -0.81 4.51
N VAL A 60 23.50 -0.84 3.18
CA VAL A 60 22.79 0.04 2.24
C VAL A 60 21.61 -0.66 1.58
N PHE A 61 21.84 -1.74 0.82
CA PHE A 61 20.83 -2.36 -0.04
C PHE A 61 20.01 -3.37 0.73
N ASP A 62 18.69 -3.32 0.59
CA ASP A 62 17.73 -4.08 1.37
C ASP A 62 17.77 -3.77 2.89
N THR A 63 18.49 -2.70 3.27
CA THR A 63 18.56 -2.15 4.64
C THR A 63 18.06 -0.72 4.72
N LEU A 64 18.68 0.22 3.99
CA LEU A 64 18.27 1.63 3.93
C LEU A 64 17.46 1.96 2.68
N ILE A 65 17.84 1.34 1.58
CA ILE A 65 17.14 1.42 0.30
C ILE A 65 16.83 0.01 -0.16
N ALA A 66 15.69 -0.15 -0.83
CA ALA A 66 15.36 -1.38 -1.53
C ALA A 66 15.18 -1.09 -3.02
N ARG A 67 15.02 -2.16 -3.79
CA ARG A 67 14.53 -2.07 -5.18
C ARG A 67 13.01 -2.22 -5.21
N ARG A 68 12.37 -1.53 -6.16
CA ARG A 68 10.93 -1.65 -6.45
C ARG A 68 10.61 -3.07 -6.93
N CYS A 69 11.38 -3.61 -7.87
CA CYS A 69 11.38 -5.05 -8.13
C CYS A 69 11.98 -5.79 -6.92
N ILE A 70 11.25 -6.76 -6.36
CA ILE A 70 11.67 -7.44 -5.12
C ILE A 70 13.02 -8.14 -5.30
N GLU A 71 13.24 -8.81 -6.43
CA GLU A 71 14.50 -9.49 -6.71
C GLU A 71 15.47 -8.57 -7.45
N PRO A 72 16.77 -8.56 -7.07
CA PRO A 72 17.80 -7.80 -7.79
C PRO A 72 17.87 -8.13 -9.28
N SER A 73 17.61 -9.38 -9.67
CA SER A 73 17.60 -9.78 -11.10
C SER A 73 16.50 -9.10 -11.92
N GLY A 74 15.48 -8.51 -11.29
CA GLY A 74 14.44 -7.74 -11.97
C GLY A 74 15.00 -6.53 -12.72
N VAL A 75 16.04 -5.90 -12.19
CA VAL A 75 16.78 -4.80 -12.86
C VAL A 75 17.28 -5.26 -14.23
N PHE A 76 17.88 -6.45 -14.30
CA PHE A 76 18.43 -6.98 -15.54
C PHE A 76 17.34 -7.33 -16.57
N ALA A 77 16.15 -7.77 -16.13
CA ALA A 77 15.02 -7.99 -17.00
C ALA A 77 14.49 -6.68 -17.61
N ILE A 78 14.42 -5.61 -16.83
CA ILE A 78 14.03 -4.27 -17.31
C ILE A 78 15.03 -3.77 -18.36
N ILE A 79 16.33 -3.96 -18.14
CA ILE A 79 17.37 -3.56 -19.10
C ILE A 79 17.25 -4.38 -20.39
N GLU A 80 17.04 -5.69 -20.29
CA GLU A 80 16.83 -6.58 -21.45
C GLU A 80 15.63 -6.14 -22.29
N GLU A 81 14.51 -5.83 -21.64
CA GLU A 81 13.30 -5.31 -22.31
C GLU A 81 13.55 -3.97 -23.00
N ARG A 82 14.08 -2.97 -22.27
CA ARG A 82 14.29 -1.61 -22.79
C ARG A 82 15.36 -1.53 -23.87
N SER A 83 16.40 -2.35 -23.77
CA SER A 83 17.48 -2.39 -24.77
C SER A 83 17.13 -3.23 -26.01
N GLY A 84 16.10 -4.08 -25.91
CA GLY A 84 15.75 -5.07 -26.94
C GLY A 84 16.81 -6.18 -27.13
N LEU A 85 17.83 -6.25 -26.27
CA LEU A 85 18.91 -7.24 -26.38
C LEU A 85 18.55 -8.54 -25.65
N LYS A 86 17.88 -9.44 -26.37
CA LYS A 86 17.56 -10.78 -25.87
C LYS A 86 18.81 -11.52 -25.39
N GLY A 87 18.73 -12.16 -24.24
CA GLY A 87 19.82 -12.85 -23.56
C GLY A 87 20.65 -11.97 -22.63
N PHE A 88 20.42 -10.64 -22.58
CA PHE A 88 21.17 -9.72 -21.74
C PHE A 88 21.11 -10.12 -20.26
N ALA A 89 19.92 -10.38 -19.72
CA ALA A 89 19.77 -10.63 -18.29
C ALA A 89 20.52 -11.89 -17.82
N ALA A 90 20.48 -12.95 -18.65
CA ALA A 90 21.23 -14.17 -18.40
C ALA A 90 22.74 -13.95 -18.50
N ALA A 91 23.20 -13.27 -19.55
CA ALA A 91 24.62 -13.00 -19.75
C ALA A 91 25.19 -12.07 -18.67
N ARG A 92 24.44 -11.06 -18.22
CA ARG A 92 24.84 -10.12 -17.16
C ARG A 92 25.07 -10.82 -15.82
N ARG A 93 24.20 -11.76 -15.44
CA ARG A 93 24.40 -12.60 -14.23
C ARG A 93 25.63 -13.50 -14.37
N LYS A 94 25.84 -14.07 -15.55
CA LYS A 94 27.01 -14.92 -15.84
C LYS A 94 28.32 -14.12 -15.77
N ALA A 95 28.32 -12.90 -16.32
CA ALA A 95 29.48 -12.01 -16.29
C ALA A 95 29.90 -11.67 -14.85
N GLU A 96 28.95 -11.37 -13.98
CA GLU A 96 29.22 -11.12 -12.55
C GLU A 96 29.79 -12.35 -11.86
N ALA A 97 29.16 -13.52 -12.07
CA ALA A 97 29.62 -14.77 -11.48
C ALA A 97 31.08 -15.11 -11.88
N HIS A 98 31.50 -14.77 -13.10
CA HIS A 98 32.86 -15.01 -13.58
C HIS A 98 33.93 -14.11 -12.94
N VAL A 99 33.55 -13.03 -12.25
CA VAL A 99 34.52 -12.07 -11.67
C VAL A 99 34.46 -12.00 -10.15
N LEU A 100 33.62 -12.82 -9.51
CA LEU A 100 33.42 -12.84 -8.05
C LEU A 100 34.68 -13.22 -7.25
N ASP A 101 35.64 -13.89 -7.86
CA ASP A 101 36.87 -14.38 -7.21
C ASP A 101 37.99 -13.32 -7.14
N ARG A 102 37.76 -12.13 -7.71
CA ARG A 102 38.73 -11.03 -7.76
C ARG A 102 38.05 -9.69 -7.48
N PRO A 103 38.82 -8.65 -7.10
CA PRO A 103 38.30 -7.29 -7.07
C PRO A 103 37.69 -6.94 -8.43
N HIS A 104 36.47 -6.43 -8.40
CA HIS A 104 35.73 -6.09 -9.61
C HIS A 104 34.84 -4.89 -9.36
N ASP A 105 34.45 -4.22 -10.42
CA ASP A 105 33.45 -3.17 -10.41
C ASP A 105 32.54 -3.35 -11.61
N LEU A 106 31.67 -2.38 -11.82
CA LEU A 106 30.79 -2.38 -12.99
C LEU A 106 31.56 -2.42 -14.31
N ASP A 107 32.75 -1.80 -14.42
CA ASP A 107 33.56 -1.83 -15.63
C ASP A 107 34.11 -3.24 -15.92
N VAL A 108 34.64 -3.90 -14.90
CA VAL A 108 35.15 -5.29 -15.01
C VAL A 108 34.03 -6.25 -15.40
N ILE A 109 32.84 -6.09 -14.82
CA ILE A 109 31.67 -6.90 -15.18
C ILE A 109 31.27 -6.66 -16.64
N TYR A 110 31.24 -5.41 -17.08
CA TYR A 110 30.85 -5.08 -18.46
C TYR A 110 31.89 -5.53 -19.49
N ALA A 111 33.18 -5.57 -19.13
CA ALA A 111 34.22 -6.17 -19.98
C ALA A 111 33.97 -7.67 -20.22
N GLU A 112 33.59 -8.43 -19.17
CA GLU A 112 33.24 -9.83 -19.33
C GLU A 112 31.91 -10.01 -20.09
N LEU A 113 30.94 -9.12 -19.86
CA LEU A 113 29.68 -9.11 -20.60
C LEU A 113 29.88 -8.91 -22.10
N ALA A 114 30.79 -8.02 -22.49
CA ALA A 114 31.17 -7.79 -23.88
C ALA A 114 31.67 -9.08 -24.55
N ARG A 115 32.50 -9.84 -23.83
CA ARG A 115 33.04 -11.12 -24.28
C ARG A 115 31.96 -12.19 -24.44
N LEU A 116 30.96 -12.19 -23.55
CA LEU A 116 29.84 -13.14 -23.58
C LEU A 116 28.83 -12.85 -24.69
N LEU A 117 28.57 -11.58 -24.99
CA LEU A 117 27.52 -11.17 -25.93
C LEU A 117 28.04 -10.76 -27.32
N GLY A 118 29.36 -10.52 -27.47
CA GLY A 118 29.94 -10.04 -28.74
C GLY A 118 29.41 -8.67 -29.16
N VAL A 119 29.09 -7.81 -28.19
CA VAL A 119 28.44 -6.51 -28.42
C VAL A 119 29.50 -5.43 -28.69
N GLU A 120 29.23 -4.54 -29.64
CA GLU A 120 30.12 -3.42 -29.97
C GLU A 120 30.28 -2.43 -28.79
N PRO A 121 31.44 -1.76 -28.67
CA PRO A 121 31.74 -0.88 -27.53
C PRO A 121 30.70 0.22 -27.27
N VAL A 122 30.14 0.82 -28.33
CA VAL A 122 29.14 1.88 -28.20
C VAL A 122 27.86 1.35 -27.55
N LYS A 123 27.38 0.19 -28.00
CA LYS A 123 26.18 -0.45 -27.45
C LYS A 123 26.42 -0.96 -26.03
N LEU A 124 27.62 -1.46 -25.74
CA LEU A 124 28.02 -1.86 -24.39
C LEU A 124 28.01 -0.69 -23.40
N ALA A 125 28.56 0.46 -23.80
CA ALA A 125 28.55 1.68 -22.99
C ALA A 125 27.12 2.17 -22.73
N ALA A 126 26.25 2.11 -23.74
CA ALA A 126 24.83 2.45 -23.59
C ALA A 126 24.11 1.51 -22.61
N LEU A 127 24.38 0.19 -22.66
CA LEU A 127 23.84 -0.77 -21.70
C LEU A 127 24.31 -0.48 -20.26
N LYS A 128 25.59 -0.12 -20.09
CA LYS A 128 26.15 0.23 -18.77
C LYS A 128 25.48 1.45 -18.18
N ALA A 129 25.31 2.50 -18.99
CA ALA A 129 24.59 3.70 -18.58
C ALA A 129 23.12 3.37 -18.22
N LEU A 130 22.46 2.54 -19.05
CA LEU A 130 21.11 2.08 -18.80
C LEU A 130 20.99 1.28 -17.50
N GLU A 131 21.97 0.45 -17.12
CA GLU A 131 21.96 -0.27 -15.83
C GLU A 131 21.99 0.69 -14.64
N VAL A 132 22.83 1.72 -14.71
CA VAL A 132 22.88 2.77 -13.67
C VAL A 132 21.56 3.53 -13.58
N ASP A 133 20.96 3.87 -14.72
CA ASP A 133 19.69 4.60 -14.76
C ASP A 133 18.53 3.74 -14.24
N VAL A 134 18.46 2.46 -14.62
CA VAL A 134 17.46 1.53 -14.10
C VAL A 134 17.64 1.33 -12.60
N GLU A 135 18.86 1.15 -12.08
CA GLU A 135 19.09 1.07 -10.64
C GLU A 135 18.55 2.33 -9.92
N LYS A 136 18.85 3.54 -10.43
CA LYS A 136 18.29 4.78 -9.88
C LYS A 136 16.77 4.81 -9.92
N GLU A 137 16.16 4.39 -11.02
CA GLU A 137 14.70 4.35 -11.14
C GLU A 137 14.05 3.38 -10.16
N GLN A 138 14.69 2.24 -9.90
CA GLN A 138 14.20 1.17 -9.03
C GLN A 138 14.39 1.46 -7.54
N VAL A 139 15.23 2.42 -7.15
CA VAL A 139 15.41 2.76 -5.73
C VAL A 139 14.11 3.22 -5.06
N ILE A 140 13.81 2.58 -3.94
CA ILE A 140 12.76 2.98 -3.00
C ILE A 140 13.37 3.09 -1.59
N PRO A 141 12.98 4.08 -0.79
CA PRO A 141 13.47 4.20 0.58
C PRO A 141 12.85 3.14 1.50
N ILE A 142 13.62 2.64 2.46
CA ILE A 142 13.10 2.01 3.68
C ILE A 142 13.06 3.11 4.73
N ALA A 143 11.97 3.89 4.72
CA ALA A 143 11.85 5.15 5.47
C ALA A 143 12.12 4.97 6.98
N GLU A 144 11.68 3.84 7.53
CA GLU A 144 11.92 3.47 8.93
C GLU A 144 13.40 3.35 9.29
N ASN A 145 14.21 2.72 8.45
CA ASN A 145 15.64 2.61 8.71
C ASN A 145 16.40 3.90 8.36
N LEU A 146 15.98 4.62 7.31
CA LEU A 146 16.56 5.93 6.98
C LEU A 146 16.39 6.93 8.13
N ALA A 147 15.23 6.95 8.80
CA ALA A 147 14.97 7.82 9.95
C ALA A 147 15.91 7.57 11.13
N ARG A 148 16.56 6.40 11.19
CA ARG A 148 17.49 6.03 12.27
C ARG A 148 18.92 6.50 12.03
N VAL A 149 19.26 6.91 10.80
CA VAL A 149 20.61 7.34 10.42
C VAL A 149 20.86 8.76 10.91
N ARG A 150 22.00 8.99 11.56
CA ARG A 150 22.41 10.27 12.14
C ARG A 150 23.62 10.84 11.41
N HIS A 151 23.85 12.14 11.59
CA HIS A 151 25.11 12.76 11.16
C HIS A 151 26.30 12.07 11.83
N GLY A 152 27.31 11.69 11.04
CA GLY A 152 28.52 11.01 11.51
C GLY A 152 28.45 9.49 11.49
N ASP A 153 27.29 8.89 11.23
CA ASP A 153 27.17 7.44 11.03
C ASP A 153 27.91 6.99 9.75
N VAL A 154 28.20 5.69 9.67
CA VAL A 154 28.95 5.10 8.55
C VAL A 154 28.12 4.04 7.83
N LEU A 155 27.99 4.19 6.52
CA LEU A 155 27.36 3.20 5.65
C LEU A 155 28.40 2.25 5.11
N ILE A 156 28.10 0.95 5.10
CA ILE A 156 29.02 -0.12 4.66
C ILE A 156 28.30 -1.02 3.66
N SER A 157 28.76 -1.04 2.41
CA SER A 157 28.13 -1.79 1.34
C SER A 157 29.11 -2.73 0.64
N ASP A 158 28.72 -3.99 0.49
CA ASP A 158 29.37 -4.95 -0.41
C ASP A 158 28.65 -4.90 -1.77
N MET A 159 29.18 -4.15 -2.74
CA MET A 159 28.52 -3.87 -4.01
C MET A 159 29.52 -3.55 -5.14
N TYR A 160 29.19 -3.92 -6.38
CA TYR A 160 29.98 -3.57 -7.58
C TYR A 160 29.82 -2.11 -8.02
N LEU A 161 28.81 -1.39 -7.50
CA LEU A 161 28.59 0.02 -7.78
C LEU A 161 29.53 0.87 -6.92
N GLY A 162 30.27 1.76 -7.57
CA GLY A 162 31.16 2.70 -6.85
C GLY A 162 30.42 3.69 -5.96
N ALA A 163 31.14 4.27 -5.00
CA ALA A 163 30.62 5.20 -3.99
C ALA A 163 29.79 6.36 -4.55
N THR A 164 30.18 6.93 -5.69
CA THR A 164 29.43 8.04 -6.34
C THR A 164 28.02 7.61 -6.75
N HIS A 165 27.86 6.40 -7.29
CA HIS A 165 26.55 5.88 -7.66
C HIS A 165 25.70 5.62 -6.42
N ILE A 166 26.26 4.94 -5.42
CA ILE A 166 25.56 4.65 -4.15
C ILE A 166 25.09 5.94 -3.47
N ARG A 167 25.92 7.00 -3.43
CA ARG A 167 25.49 8.31 -2.91
C ARG A 167 24.29 8.87 -3.67
N SER A 168 24.33 8.84 -5.00
CA SER A 168 23.20 9.28 -5.82
C SER A 168 21.91 8.49 -5.56
N LEU A 169 22.01 7.18 -5.25
CA LEU A 169 20.85 6.35 -4.87
C LEU A 169 20.29 6.78 -3.50
N LEU A 170 21.16 7.00 -2.52
CA LEU A 170 20.79 7.45 -1.17
C LEU A 170 20.16 8.85 -1.17
N ASP A 171 20.71 9.77 -1.97
CA ASP A 171 20.15 11.12 -2.15
C ASP A 171 18.74 11.05 -2.72
N ARG A 172 18.52 10.19 -3.74
CA ARG A 172 17.20 9.95 -4.33
C ARG A 172 16.23 9.30 -3.35
N ALA A 173 16.72 8.46 -2.44
CA ALA A 173 15.94 7.88 -1.36
C ALA A 173 15.63 8.88 -0.23
N GLY A 174 16.23 10.07 -0.25
CA GLY A 174 15.97 11.12 0.72
C GLY A 174 16.83 11.04 1.98
N LEU A 175 18.01 10.41 1.94
CA LEU A 175 18.95 10.45 3.04
C LEU A 175 19.47 11.89 3.22
N THR A 176 19.14 12.53 4.35
CA THR A 176 19.58 13.90 4.67
C THR A 176 20.80 13.94 5.58
N ALA A 177 21.07 12.84 6.29
CA ALA A 177 22.21 12.73 7.20
C ALA A 177 23.54 12.75 6.43
N ARG A 178 24.54 13.41 7.02
CA ARG A 178 25.92 13.44 6.49
C ARG A 178 26.67 12.24 7.06
N VAL A 179 26.98 11.28 6.20
CA VAL A 179 27.52 9.98 6.59
C VAL A 179 28.83 9.63 5.88
N GLY A 180 29.65 8.83 6.54
CA GLY A 180 30.74 8.09 5.90
C GLY A 180 30.18 6.99 4.99
N LEU A 181 30.91 6.62 3.95
CA LEU A 181 30.54 5.51 3.07
C LEU A 181 31.77 4.67 2.75
N VAL A 182 31.71 3.39 3.12
CA VAL A 182 32.70 2.36 2.81
C VAL A 182 32.07 1.40 1.80
N VAL A 183 32.71 1.23 0.65
CA VAL A 183 32.25 0.34 -0.41
C VAL A 183 33.33 -0.70 -0.66
N THR A 184 32.93 -1.96 -0.67
CA THR A 184 33.80 -3.09 -1.00
C THR A 184 33.06 -4.10 -1.88
N ASN A 185 33.71 -5.15 -2.38
CA ASN A 185 33.01 -6.21 -3.12
C ASN A 185 32.37 -7.27 -2.22
N ASP A 186 32.98 -7.54 -1.08
CA ASP A 186 32.70 -8.71 -0.23
C ASP A 186 33.35 -8.54 1.17
N GLY A 187 33.61 -7.31 1.59
CA GLY A 187 34.34 -6.96 2.79
C GLY A 187 33.62 -7.30 4.08
N LYS A 188 32.30 -7.06 4.11
CA LYS A 188 31.43 -7.51 5.21
C LYS A 188 31.31 -9.03 5.19
N LYS A 189 31.09 -9.60 3.99
CA LYS A 189 30.95 -11.05 3.77
C LYS A 189 32.17 -11.84 4.24
N THR A 190 33.39 -11.40 3.92
CA THR A 190 34.63 -12.08 4.36
C THR A 190 35.13 -11.59 5.71
N GLY A 191 34.56 -10.49 6.22
CA GLY A 191 34.89 -9.91 7.52
C GLY A 191 36.18 -9.07 7.54
N ARG A 192 36.90 -8.97 6.42
CA ARG A 192 38.19 -8.28 6.33
C ARG A 192 38.13 -6.79 6.71
N ILE A 193 36.95 -6.17 6.64
CA ILE A 193 36.80 -4.74 6.95
C ILE A 193 36.73 -4.47 8.46
N TRP A 194 36.25 -5.45 9.24
CA TRP A 194 35.90 -5.20 10.65
C TRP A 194 37.12 -4.86 11.52
N PRO A 195 38.31 -5.45 11.32
CA PRO A 195 39.52 -5.04 12.06
C PRO A 195 39.88 -3.57 11.82
N ASP A 196 39.86 -3.10 10.57
CA ASP A 196 40.21 -1.73 10.21
C ASP A 196 39.16 -0.72 10.72
N ILE A 197 37.88 -1.05 10.53
CA ILE A 197 36.78 -0.23 11.06
C ILE A 197 36.87 -0.14 12.58
N SER A 198 37.08 -1.25 13.27
CA SER A 198 37.18 -1.28 14.73
C SER A 198 38.44 -0.59 15.24
N ALA A 199 39.54 -0.58 14.48
CA ALA A 199 40.75 0.15 14.87
C ALA A 199 40.52 1.67 14.89
N ASN A 200 39.63 2.18 14.02
CA ASN A 200 39.40 3.61 13.85
C ASN A 200 38.13 4.13 14.54
N LEU A 201 37.12 3.28 14.72
CA LEU A 201 35.78 3.65 15.17
C LEU A 201 35.31 2.75 16.31
N ARG A 202 34.43 3.27 17.16
CA ARG A 202 33.63 2.46 18.10
C ARG A 202 32.24 2.29 17.50
N ILE A 203 31.79 1.05 17.36
CA ILE A 203 30.49 0.73 16.76
C ILE A 203 29.47 0.50 17.89
N GLU A 204 28.41 1.29 17.92
CA GLU A 204 27.27 1.10 18.82
C GLU A 204 26.45 -0.13 18.40
N GLU A 205 26.09 -0.19 17.11
CA GLU A 205 25.36 -1.28 16.48
C GLU A 205 25.66 -1.26 14.96
N HIS A 206 25.75 -2.43 14.34
CA HIS A 206 25.60 -2.60 12.89
C HIS A 206 24.19 -3.09 12.55
N LEU A 207 23.49 -2.42 11.63
CA LEU A 207 22.19 -2.87 11.11
C LEU A 207 22.34 -3.35 9.66
N GLY A 208 21.86 -4.54 9.35
CA GLY A 208 21.77 -5.02 7.96
C GLY A 208 20.78 -6.16 7.74
N ASP A 209 20.55 -6.53 6.49
CA ASP A 209 19.52 -7.49 6.08
C ASP A 209 20.06 -8.95 6.00
N ASN A 210 21.38 -9.11 5.96
CA ASN A 210 22.00 -10.40 5.73
C ASN A 210 22.49 -11.06 7.02
N GLU A 211 21.97 -12.24 7.33
CA GLU A 211 22.38 -13.00 8.52
C GLU A 211 23.88 -13.31 8.59
N HIS A 212 24.53 -13.51 7.43
CA HIS A 212 25.95 -13.82 7.41
C HIS A 212 26.79 -12.55 7.47
N SER A 213 26.71 -11.69 6.45
CA SER A 213 27.61 -10.54 6.31
C SER A 213 27.34 -9.42 7.32
N ASP A 214 26.09 -9.24 7.75
CA ASP A 214 25.71 -8.11 8.61
C ASP A 214 25.47 -8.52 10.06
N VAL A 215 25.35 -9.82 10.36
CA VAL A 215 25.16 -10.29 11.74
C VAL A 215 26.29 -11.21 12.19
N LYS A 216 26.40 -12.41 11.63
CA LYS A 216 27.41 -13.39 12.05
C LYS A 216 28.85 -12.86 11.91
N MET A 217 29.17 -12.21 10.79
CA MET A 217 30.51 -11.68 10.55
C MET A 217 30.90 -10.59 11.56
N PRO A 218 30.21 -9.44 11.69
CA PRO A 218 30.57 -8.43 12.69
C PRO A 218 30.54 -8.99 14.13
N THR A 219 29.61 -9.88 14.45
CA THR A 219 29.55 -10.52 15.79
C THR A 219 30.79 -11.35 16.10
N SER A 220 31.36 -12.04 15.09
CA SER A 220 32.62 -12.79 15.27
C SER A 220 33.83 -11.91 15.61
N PHE A 221 33.75 -10.60 15.36
CA PHE A 221 34.73 -9.60 15.78
C PHE A 221 34.33 -8.86 17.08
N GLY A 222 33.31 -9.36 17.80
CA GLY A 222 32.84 -8.78 19.07
C GLY A 222 31.97 -7.53 18.92
N LEU A 223 31.42 -7.28 17.73
CA LEU A 223 30.57 -6.13 17.47
C LEU A 223 29.09 -6.47 17.71
N THR A 224 28.34 -5.51 18.25
CA THR A 224 26.88 -5.57 18.30
C THR A 224 26.32 -5.44 16.90
N ALA A 225 25.49 -6.39 16.48
CA ALA A 225 24.87 -6.40 15.17
C ALA A 225 23.42 -6.86 15.24
N ARG A 226 22.56 -6.29 14.39
CA ARG A 226 21.14 -6.60 14.35
C ARG A 226 20.63 -6.77 12.92
N LEU A 227 19.81 -7.80 12.77
CA LEU A 227 19.12 -8.12 11.54
C LEU A 227 17.90 -7.22 11.34
N THR A 228 17.73 -6.70 10.13
CA THR A 228 16.47 -6.11 9.66
C THR A 228 15.85 -6.99 8.57
N ARG A 229 14.52 -7.03 8.50
CA ARG A 229 13.76 -7.74 7.45
C ARG A 229 12.68 -6.87 6.83
N LEU A 230 12.73 -5.55 7.06
CA LEU A 230 11.71 -4.62 6.59
C LEU A 230 11.55 -4.65 5.06
N ASP A 231 12.65 -4.91 4.35
CA ASP A 231 12.68 -5.06 2.90
C ASP A 231 11.88 -6.26 2.39
N LYS A 232 11.70 -7.31 3.19
CA LYS A 232 11.04 -8.54 2.75
C LYS A 232 9.54 -8.28 2.54
N PRO A 233 8.90 -9.06 1.65
CA PRO A 233 7.46 -8.99 1.49
C PRO A 233 6.73 -9.27 2.80
N SER A 234 5.72 -8.46 3.12
CA SER A 234 4.80 -8.73 4.23
C SER A 234 4.01 -10.02 3.97
N ALA A 235 3.31 -10.54 4.97
CA ALA A 235 2.43 -11.70 4.78
C ALA A 235 1.34 -11.43 3.72
N VAL A 236 0.79 -10.21 3.66
CA VAL A 236 -0.21 -9.83 2.65
C VAL A 236 0.41 -9.76 1.26
N GLU A 237 1.57 -9.11 1.14
CA GLU A 237 2.32 -9.02 -0.12
C GLU A 237 2.71 -10.42 -0.63
N THR A 238 3.12 -11.31 0.26
CA THR A 238 3.43 -12.71 -0.07
C THR A 238 2.21 -13.45 -0.61
N VAL A 239 1.03 -13.26 0.01
CA VAL A 239 -0.22 -13.83 -0.52
C VAL A 239 -0.53 -13.29 -1.91
N LEU A 240 -0.40 -11.98 -2.13
CA LEU A 240 -0.61 -11.37 -3.45
C LEU A 240 0.37 -11.91 -4.50
N ILE A 241 1.65 -12.09 -4.15
CA ILE A 241 2.64 -12.72 -5.04
C ILE A 241 2.22 -14.14 -5.40
N ASN A 242 1.82 -14.94 -4.40
CA ASN A 242 1.41 -16.32 -4.60
C ASN A 242 0.12 -16.45 -5.43
N LEU A 243 -0.72 -15.41 -5.44
CA LEU A 243 -1.89 -15.28 -6.31
C LEU A 243 -1.57 -14.84 -7.74
N GLY A 244 -0.30 -14.61 -8.08
CA GLY A 244 0.10 -14.07 -9.38
C GLY A 244 -0.14 -12.56 -9.53
N LEU A 245 -0.43 -11.85 -8.43
CA LEU A 245 -0.65 -10.41 -8.36
C LEU A 245 0.63 -9.66 -7.94
N ARG A 246 1.79 -10.10 -8.44
CA ARG A 246 3.10 -9.58 -8.04
C ARG A 246 3.22 -8.06 -8.17
N GLN A 247 2.76 -7.46 -9.27
CA GLN A 247 2.85 -6.01 -9.47
C GLN A 247 2.01 -5.23 -8.44
N LEU A 248 0.89 -5.79 -7.97
CA LEU A 248 0.13 -5.22 -6.86
C LEU A 248 0.87 -5.37 -5.53
N ALA A 249 1.51 -6.52 -5.29
CA ALA A 249 2.32 -6.73 -4.09
C ALA A 249 3.51 -5.76 -4.01
N GLU A 250 4.21 -5.54 -5.12
CA GLU A 250 5.32 -4.60 -5.21
C GLU A 250 4.87 -3.15 -4.99
N LEU A 251 3.68 -2.77 -5.47
CA LEU A 251 3.06 -1.48 -5.20
C LEU A 251 2.76 -1.31 -3.71
N CYS A 252 2.06 -2.26 -3.10
CA CYS A 252 1.75 -2.23 -1.67
C CYS A 252 3.02 -2.16 -0.82
N ARG A 253 4.05 -2.93 -1.19
CA ARG A 253 5.38 -2.90 -0.57
C ARG A 253 6.03 -1.53 -0.65
N GLU A 254 6.04 -0.91 -1.83
CA GLU A 254 6.61 0.42 -1.99
C GLU A 254 5.87 1.47 -1.15
N ALA A 255 4.53 1.43 -1.11
CA ALA A 255 3.74 2.32 -0.26
C ALA A 255 4.06 2.12 1.24
N ARG A 256 4.19 0.86 1.68
CA ARG A 256 4.58 0.50 3.06
C ARG A 256 5.98 0.98 3.43
N LEU A 257 6.95 0.82 2.53
CA LEU A 257 8.36 1.14 2.79
C LEU A 257 8.64 2.66 2.75
N ARG A 258 7.91 3.40 1.91
CA ARG A 258 8.00 4.86 1.82
C ARG A 258 7.34 5.60 2.99
N THR A 259 6.43 4.95 3.70
CA THR A 259 5.72 5.54 4.84
C THR A 259 6.29 5.04 6.15
N PHE A 260 6.48 5.96 7.10
CA PHE A 260 6.91 5.63 8.46
C PHE A 260 6.44 6.71 9.44
N SER A 261 6.23 6.30 10.69
CA SER A 261 6.04 7.18 11.84
C SER A 261 6.52 6.46 13.09
N GLU A 262 7.16 7.18 14.00
CA GLU A 262 7.53 6.65 15.31
C GLU A 262 6.30 6.43 16.21
N ASP A 263 5.19 7.14 15.94
CA ASP A 263 3.92 6.95 16.62
C ASP A 263 3.28 5.61 16.22
N ALA A 264 2.89 4.81 17.22
CA ALA A 264 2.36 3.46 17.01
C ALA A 264 1.00 3.44 16.34
N GLY A 265 0.14 4.40 16.68
CA GLY A 265 -1.18 4.54 16.06
C GLY A 265 -1.05 4.94 14.60
N ILE A 266 -0.21 5.95 14.31
CA ILE A 266 0.05 6.41 12.95
C ILE A 266 0.69 5.31 12.10
N ARG A 267 1.69 4.59 12.63
CA ARG A 267 2.30 3.48 11.91
C ARG A 267 1.30 2.37 11.60
N THR A 268 0.42 2.06 12.55
CA THR A 268 -0.65 1.07 12.36
C THR A 268 -1.56 1.45 11.20
N VAL A 269 -2.02 2.70 11.13
CA VAL A 269 -2.89 3.12 10.03
C VAL A 269 -2.15 3.13 8.68
N GLN A 270 -0.88 3.52 8.64
CA GLN A 270 -0.06 3.44 7.42
C GLN A 270 0.03 1.99 6.90
N LEU A 271 0.33 1.04 7.79
CA LEU A 271 0.43 -0.38 7.44
C LEU A 271 -0.90 -0.95 6.93
N ILE A 272 -2.02 -0.59 7.58
CA ILE A 272 -3.35 -1.05 7.18
C ILE A 272 -3.74 -0.45 5.82
N GLN A 273 -3.45 0.83 5.57
CA GLN A 273 -3.74 1.44 4.27
C GLN A 273 -2.95 0.76 3.15
N ALA A 274 -1.63 0.62 3.30
CA ALA A 274 -0.78 0.06 2.26
C ALA A 274 -1.06 -1.42 1.99
N ASN A 275 -1.29 -2.23 3.03
CA ASN A 275 -1.42 -3.68 2.87
C ASN A 275 -2.86 -4.17 2.66
N LEU A 276 -3.87 -3.51 3.23
CA LEU A 276 -5.23 -4.06 3.31
C LEU A 276 -6.27 -3.16 2.63
N ASN A 277 -6.40 -1.90 3.05
CA ASN A 277 -7.47 -1.03 2.56
C ASN A 277 -7.28 -0.63 1.09
N PHE A 278 -6.07 -0.20 0.70
CA PHE A 278 -5.77 0.14 -0.70
C PHE A 278 -6.04 -1.01 -1.68
N PRO A 279 -5.46 -2.22 -1.51
CA PRO A 279 -5.72 -3.30 -2.45
C PRO A 279 -7.18 -3.75 -2.44
N LEU A 280 -7.90 -3.69 -1.30
CA LEU A 280 -9.33 -3.98 -1.24
C LEU A 280 -10.16 -2.96 -2.06
N MET A 281 -9.90 -1.67 -1.90
CA MET A 281 -10.58 -0.61 -2.66
C MET A 281 -10.20 -0.63 -4.14
N LEU A 282 -8.98 -1.08 -4.49
CA LEU A 282 -8.59 -1.28 -5.88
C LEU A 282 -9.45 -2.36 -6.54
N MET A 283 -9.65 -3.49 -5.86
CA MET A 283 -10.54 -4.56 -6.34
C MET A 283 -11.98 -4.07 -6.50
N ALA A 284 -12.49 -3.33 -5.51
CA ALA A 284 -13.81 -2.71 -5.58
C ALA A 284 -13.94 -1.71 -6.74
N SER A 285 -12.88 -0.95 -7.04
CA SER A 285 -12.84 -0.02 -8.18
C SER A 285 -12.87 -0.75 -9.52
N ILE A 286 -12.21 -1.90 -9.62
CA ILE A 286 -12.21 -2.73 -10.84
C ILE A 286 -13.62 -3.28 -11.10
N GLU A 287 -14.28 -3.80 -10.07
CA GLU A 287 -15.64 -4.32 -10.18
C GLU A 287 -16.64 -3.20 -10.51
N LEU A 288 -16.53 -2.05 -9.84
CA LEU A 288 -17.35 -0.88 -10.14
C LEU A 288 -17.14 -0.42 -11.59
N ALA A 289 -15.90 -0.39 -12.10
CA ALA A 289 -15.63 -0.02 -13.48
C ALA A 289 -16.21 -1.02 -14.48
N ASN A 290 -16.19 -2.32 -14.15
CA ASN A 290 -16.84 -3.36 -14.96
C ASN A 290 -18.36 -3.16 -14.99
N LEU A 291 -18.97 -2.89 -13.83
CA LEU A 291 -20.40 -2.63 -13.70
C LEU A 291 -20.85 -1.37 -14.44
N VAL A 292 -20.12 -0.26 -14.28
CA VAL A 292 -20.39 1.01 -14.97
C VAL A 292 -20.36 0.81 -16.48
N ARG A 293 -19.37 0.06 -17.00
CA ARG A 293 -19.31 -0.29 -18.43
C ARG A 293 -20.50 -1.15 -18.85
N HIS A 294 -20.82 -2.18 -18.08
CA HIS A 294 -21.91 -3.10 -18.38
C HIS A 294 -23.27 -2.41 -18.44
N LEU A 295 -23.53 -1.48 -17.51
CA LEU A 295 -24.76 -0.70 -17.44
C LEU A 295 -24.77 0.54 -18.33
N GLY A 296 -23.65 0.87 -19.01
CA GLY A 296 -23.55 2.06 -19.88
C GLY A 296 -23.67 3.40 -19.13
N LEU A 297 -23.24 3.44 -17.88
CA LEU A 297 -23.38 4.62 -17.01
C LEU A 297 -22.24 5.63 -17.24
N ARG A 298 -22.54 6.92 -17.07
CA ARG A 298 -21.60 8.02 -17.33
C ARG A 298 -21.26 8.83 -16.10
N ARG A 299 -22.00 8.69 -15.00
CA ARG A 299 -21.76 9.39 -13.73
C ARG A 299 -21.66 8.40 -12.58
N VAL A 300 -20.64 8.56 -11.74
CA VAL A 300 -20.38 7.71 -10.58
C VAL A 300 -20.30 8.60 -9.36
N LEU A 301 -21.34 8.53 -8.51
CA LEU A 301 -21.57 9.43 -7.39
C LEU A 301 -21.07 8.80 -6.09
N PHE A 302 -19.87 9.14 -5.65
CA PHE A 302 -19.27 8.60 -4.44
C PHE A 302 -19.81 9.32 -3.21
N SER A 303 -20.47 8.59 -2.32
CA SER A 303 -21.03 9.13 -1.09
C SER A 303 -19.93 9.77 -0.23
N SER A 304 -20.18 11.00 0.22
CA SER A 304 -19.18 11.75 0.97
C SER A 304 -18.75 11.05 2.26
N ARG A 305 -17.54 11.38 2.71
CA ARG A 305 -16.80 10.81 3.81
C ARG A 305 -16.16 9.48 3.46
N ASP A 306 -16.93 8.40 3.52
CA ASP A 306 -16.41 7.04 3.45
C ASP A 306 -15.83 6.71 2.07
N CYS A 307 -16.22 7.45 1.03
CA CYS A 307 -15.68 7.28 -0.33
C CYS A 307 -14.73 8.41 -0.77
N ASP A 308 -14.32 9.32 0.12
CA ASP A 308 -13.43 10.46 -0.22
C ASP A 308 -12.14 10.00 -0.91
N MET A 309 -11.44 9.03 -0.31
CA MET A 309 -10.23 8.45 -0.91
C MET A 309 -10.53 7.59 -2.14
N TRP A 310 -11.76 7.11 -2.31
CA TRP A 310 -12.12 6.21 -3.41
C TRP A 310 -12.22 6.96 -4.75
N VAL A 311 -12.65 8.22 -4.74
CA VAL A 311 -12.80 9.03 -5.97
C VAL A 311 -11.52 9.00 -6.84
N PRO A 312 -10.34 9.46 -6.35
CA PRO A 312 -9.14 9.49 -7.18
C PRO A 312 -8.64 8.10 -7.58
N LEU A 313 -8.85 7.08 -6.74
CA LEU A 313 -8.50 5.70 -7.09
C LEU A 313 -9.36 5.19 -8.25
N PHE A 314 -10.68 5.41 -8.18
CA PHE A 314 -11.58 4.97 -9.22
C PHE A 314 -11.34 5.70 -10.53
N GLU A 315 -11.04 7.01 -10.51
CA GLU A 315 -10.66 7.76 -11.70
C GLU A 315 -9.46 7.13 -12.42
N GLU A 316 -8.43 6.76 -11.65
CA GLU A 316 -7.23 6.10 -12.22
C GLU A 316 -7.56 4.70 -12.77
N VAL A 317 -8.40 3.93 -12.11
CA VAL A 317 -8.85 2.62 -12.59
C VAL A 317 -9.72 2.74 -13.85
N ALA A 318 -10.69 3.65 -13.86
CA ALA A 318 -11.57 3.91 -15.00
C ALA A 318 -10.75 4.34 -16.22
N ARG A 319 -9.78 5.25 -16.04
CA ARG A 319 -8.84 5.69 -17.08
C ARG A 319 -8.06 4.53 -17.68
N ARG A 320 -7.44 3.67 -16.85
CA ARG A 320 -6.67 2.52 -17.34
C ARG A 320 -7.53 1.45 -18.01
N LYS A 321 -8.77 1.30 -17.56
CA LYS A 321 -9.75 0.37 -18.14
C LYS A 321 -10.48 0.96 -19.36
N GLY A 322 -10.21 2.20 -19.75
CA GLY A 322 -10.89 2.88 -20.85
C GLY A 322 -12.40 3.06 -20.63
N VAL A 323 -12.84 3.20 -19.38
CA VAL A 323 -14.24 3.46 -19.04
C VAL A 323 -14.48 4.97 -19.09
N THR A 324 -15.40 5.42 -19.95
CA THR A 324 -15.76 6.83 -20.08
C THR A 324 -16.86 7.17 -19.08
N CYS A 325 -16.47 7.70 -17.92
CA CYS A 325 -17.40 8.19 -16.90
C CYS A 325 -16.78 9.35 -16.11
N LYS A 326 -17.62 10.07 -15.37
CA LYS A 326 -17.21 11.11 -14.42
C LYS A 326 -17.41 10.60 -13.00
N ALA A 327 -16.33 10.54 -12.22
CA ALA A 327 -16.40 10.32 -10.77
C ALA A 327 -16.73 11.65 -10.09
N GLU A 328 -17.70 11.64 -9.18
CA GLU A 328 -18.14 12.86 -8.50
C GLU A 328 -18.29 12.62 -7.01
N TYR A 329 -17.82 13.57 -6.22
CA TYR A 329 -18.06 13.58 -4.79
C TYR A 329 -19.51 14.02 -4.50
N PHE A 330 -20.29 13.13 -3.92
CA PHE A 330 -21.70 13.33 -3.63
C PHE A 330 -21.90 13.62 -2.14
N TYR A 331 -22.16 14.89 -1.82
CA TYR A 331 -22.42 15.34 -0.45
C TYR A 331 -23.70 14.68 0.08
N THR A 332 -23.54 13.69 0.94
CA THR A 332 -24.65 12.90 1.45
C THR A 332 -24.35 12.36 2.85
N SER A 333 -25.39 12.10 3.60
CA SER A 333 -25.32 11.36 4.86
C SER A 333 -26.65 10.68 5.12
N ARG A 334 -26.69 9.80 6.12
CA ARG A 334 -27.97 9.22 6.59
C ARG A 334 -28.95 10.31 7.01
N LEU A 335 -28.49 11.37 7.68
CA LEU A 335 -29.32 12.50 8.08
C LEU A 335 -29.87 13.26 6.88
N ALA A 336 -29.01 13.66 5.95
CA ALA A 336 -29.43 14.43 4.78
C ALA A 336 -30.40 13.63 3.89
N LYS A 337 -30.25 12.31 3.84
CA LYS A 337 -31.18 11.40 3.14
C LYS A 337 -32.55 11.28 3.82
N MET A 338 -32.58 11.17 5.16
CA MET A 338 -33.82 10.91 5.91
C MET A 338 -34.58 12.17 6.32
N GLN A 339 -33.90 13.30 6.45
CA GLN A 339 -34.46 14.61 6.79
C GLN A 339 -33.96 15.67 5.78
N PRO A 340 -34.20 15.49 4.47
CA PRO A 340 -33.71 16.38 3.44
C PRO A 340 -34.45 17.72 3.52
N SER A 341 -33.72 18.81 3.33
CA SER A 341 -34.33 20.09 2.99
C SER A 341 -34.73 20.10 1.51
N GLU A 342 -35.60 21.03 1.10
CA GLU A 342 -35.90 21.26 -0.32
C GLU A 342 -34.64 21.54 -1.15
N SER A 343 -33.68 22.25 -0.56
CA SER A 343 -32.39 22.53 -1.19
C SER A 343 -31.57 21.25 -1.40
N TYR A 344 -31.56 20.34 -0.43
CA TYR A 344 -30.89 19.04 -0.60
C TYR A 344 -31.60 18.16 -1.62
N LEU A 345 -32.94 18.16 -1.66
CA LEU A 345 -33.69 17.44 -2.70
C LEU A 345 -33.35 17.98 -4.10
N ALA A 346 -33.25 19.30 -4.27
CA ALA A 346 -32.84 19.92 -5.52
C ALA A 346 -31.42 19.49 -5.92
N TYR A 347 -30.47 19.50 -4.99
CA TYR A 347 -29.11 19.00 -5.18
C TYR A 347 -29.10 17.52 -5.59
N ALA A 348 -29.79 16.65 -4.85
CA ALA A 348 -29.81 15.22 -5.12
C ALA A 348 -30.45 14.90 -6.47
N ARG A 349 -31.49 15.65 -6.87
CA ARG A 349 -32.16 15.51 -8.18
C ARG A 349 -31.25 15.89 -9.36
N ASP A 350 -30.39 16.89 -9.18
CA ASP A 350 -29.38 17.27 -10.19
C ASP A 350 -28.28 16.20 -10.35
N ARG A 351 -27.94 15.51 -9.26
CA ARG A 351 -26.87 14.51 -9.25
C ARG A 351 -27.35 13.12 -9.69
N ILE A 352 -28.42 12.62 -9.11
CA ILE A 352 -28.94 11.27 -9.33
C ILE A 352 -29.82 11.26 -10.60
N GLY A 353 -29.15 11.07 -11.74
CA GLY A 353 -29.78 10.96 -13.06
C GLY A 353 -29.91 9.50 -13.54
N GLN A 354 -30.55 9.32 -14.71
CA GLN A 354 -30.75 8.01 -15.34
C GLN A 354 -29.43 7.31 -15.74
N ASP A 355 -28.36 8.08 -15.97
CA ASP A 355 -27.03 7.59 -16.35
C ASP A 355 -26.03 7.56 -15.19
N SER A 356 -26.54 7.58 -13.95
CA SER A 356 -25.74 7.63 -12.73
C SER A 356 -25.83 6.36 -11.88
N ILE A 357 -24.77 6.10 -11.13
CA ILE A 357 -24.75 5.11 -10.04
C ILE A 357 -24.29 5.79 -8.75
N VAL A 358 -24.96 5.49 -7.65
CA VAL A 358 -24.51 5.92 -6.32
C VAL A 358 -23.58 4.86 -5.75
N VAL A 359 -22.41 5.28 -5.27
CA VAL A 359 -21.41 4.43 -4.66
C VAL A 359 -21.34 4.74 -3.18
N ASP A 360 -21.29 3.70 -2.36
CA ASP A 360 -21.14 3.82 -0.92
C ASP A 360 -20.25 2.67 -0.41
N LEU A 361 -19.52 2.90 0.68
CA LEU A 361 -18.53 1.94 1.16
C LEU A 361 -19.24 0.70 1.73
N CYS A 362 -20.14 0.93 2.67
CA CYS A 362 -20.99 -0.12 3.20
C CYS A 362 -22.31 0.42 3.71
N GLY A 363 -23.36 -0.40 3.64
CA GLY A 363 -24.65 0.04 4.13
C GLY A 363 -25.77 -0.95 3.88
N THR A 364 -26.88 -0.73 4.60
CA THR A 364 -28.11 -1.50 4.38
C THR A 364 -28.86 -1.05 3.13
N GLY A 365 -28.56 0.14 2.60
CA GLY A 365 -29.35 0.77 1.52
C GLY A 365 -30.60 1.50 1.99
N TRP A 366 -31.01 1.33 3.25
CA TRP A 366 -32.27 1.85 3.80
C TRP A 366 -32.48 3.35 3.53
N SER A 367 -31.55 4.20 3.96
CA SER A 367 -31.69 5.66 3.77
C SER A 367 -31.62 6.09 2.30
N LEU A 368 -30.92 5.33 1.45
CA LEU A 368 -30.78 5.67 0.04
C LEU A 368 -32.05 5.32 -0.74
N SER A 369 -32.68 4.18 -0.43
CA SER A 369 -34.00 3.83 -0.96
C SER A 369 -35.08 4.85 -0.59
N HIS A 370 -35.09 5.35 0.64
CA HIS A 370 -36.03 6.41 1.05
C HIS A 370 -35.77 7.73 0.32
N LEU A 371 -34.50 8.10 0.10
CA LEU A 371 -34.19 9.28 -0.71
C LEU A 371 -34.67 9.09 -2.15
N ALA A 372 -34.40 7.92 -2.77
CA ALA A 372 -34.82 7.63 -4.13
C ALA A 372 -36.35 7.70 -4.29
N GLU A 373 -37.10 7.11 -3.35
CA GLU A 373 -38.57 7.20 -3.32
C GLU A 373 -39.06 8.65 -3.24
N ARG A 374 -38.48 9.48 -2.34
CA ARG A 374 -38.82 10.90 -2.21
C ARG A 374 -38.49 11.73 -3.44
N LEU A 375 -37.48 11.32 -4.21
CA LEU A 375 -37.14 11.93 -5.49
C LEU A 375 -38.05 11.44 -6.64
N GLY A 376 -38.94 10.47 -6.39
CA GLY A 376 -39.78 9.85 -7.41
C GLY A 376 -39.00 8.94 -8.36
N LEU A 377 -37.83 8.44 -7.92
CA LEU A 377 -36.96 7.57 -8.70
C LEU A 377 -37.26 6.11 -8.42
N SER A 378 -37.03 5.25 -9.42
CA SER A 378 -37.16 3.81 -9.30
C SER A 378 -35.92 3.12 -9.84
N LYS A 379 -35.54 2.01 -9.21
CA LYS A 379 -34.40 1.17 -9.57
C LYS A 379 -33.09 1.96 -9.77
N VAL A 380 -32.83 2.96 -8.92
CA VAL A 380 -31.57 3.72 -8.91
C VAL A 380 -30.41 2.73 -8.73
N PRO A 381 -29.43 2.66 -9.66
CA PRO A 381 -28.26 1.79 -9.48
C PRO A 381 -27.45 2.23 -8.27
N VAL A 382 -27.09 1.28 -7.43
CA VAL A 382 -26.26 1.50 -6.24
C VAL A 382 -25.18 0.45 -6.18
N PHE A 383 -23.93 0.84 -5.98
CA PHE A 383 -22.82 -0.07 -5.72
C PHE A 383 -22.34 0.07 -4.28
N PHE A 384 -22.28 -1.04 -3.57
CA PHE A 384 -21.62 -1.15 -2.27
C PHE A 384 -20.32 -1.95 -2.38
N LEU A 385 -19.26 -1.53 -1.68
CA LEU A 385 -18.17 -2.46 -1.40
C LEU A 385 -18.72 -3.60 -0.53
N HIS A 386 -19.45 -3.28 0.54
CA HIS A 386 -20.12 -4.26 1.39
C HIS A 386 -21.60 -3.91 1.62
N LYS A 387 -22.51 -4.69 1.01
CA LYS A 387 -23.94 -4.56 1.30
C LYS A 387 -24.23 -5.25 2.63
N LEU A 388 -24.79 -4.51 3.58
CA LEU A 388 -25.16 -5.06 4.89
C LEU A 388 -26.55 -5.70 4.87
N PRO A 389 -26.83 -6.64 5.78
CA PRO A 389 -28.19 -7.12 6.04
C PRO A 389 -29.12 -5.97 6.41
N SER A 390 -30.42 -6.15 6.19
CA SER A 390 -31.41 -5.21 6.75
C SER A 390 -31.26 -5.13 8.27
N ALA A 391 -31.30 -3.91 8.81
CA ALA A 391 -31.22 -3.69 10.25
C ALA A 391 -32.63 -3.60 10.81
N LYS A 392 -32.97 -4.49 11.75
CA LYS A 392 -34.31 -4.57 12.35
C LYS A 392 -34.80 -3.22 12.87
N ALA A 393 -33.94 -2.48 13.58
CA ALA A 393 -34.28 -1.17 14.12
C ALA A 393 -34.67 -0.14 13.04
N TYR A 394 -34.09 -0.22 11.84
CA TYR A 394 -34.46 0.66 10.73
C TYR A 394 -35.77 0.21 10.07
N GLU A 395 -35.95 -1.08 9.87
CA GLU A 395 -37.18 -1.64 9.27
C GLU A 395 -38.40 -1.46 10.20
N GLU A 396 -38.19 -1.46 11.53
CA GLU A 396 -39.23 -1.16 12.53
C GLU A 396 -39.68 0.32 12.46
N LEU A 397 -38.81 1.24 12.02
CA LEU A 397 -39.15 2.65 11.81
C LEU A 397 -39.92 2.84 10.50
N SER A 398 -39.41 2.29 9.41
CA SER A 398 -40.05 2.34 8.09
C SER A 398 -39.45 1.26 7.18
N GLN A 399 -40.31 0.56 6.43
CA GLN A 399 -39.88 -0.49 5.53
C GLN A 399 -39.01 0.09 4.40
N THR A 400 -37.90 -0.58 4.06
CA THR A 400 -37.04 -0.17 2.94
C THR A 400 -37.83 -0.16 1.61
N PRO A 401 -37.96 0.99 0.91
CA PRO A 401 -38.60 1.03 -0.40
C PRO A 401 -37.82 0.26 -1.47
N ASP A 402 -38.51 -0.33 -2.43
CA ASP A 402 -37.92 -0.97 -3.63
C ASP A 402 -37.55 0.06 -4.71
N ALA A 403 -36.83 1.11 -4.30
CA ALA A 403 -36.45 2.24 -5.15
C ALA A 403 -35.02 2.14 -5.70
N CYS A 404 -34.20 1.21 -5.19
CA CYS A 404 -32.79 1.03 -5.58
C CYS A 404 -32.52 -0.37 -6.15
N ALA A 405 -31.62 -0.44 -7.12
CA ALA A 405 -31.04 -1.68 -7.62
C ALA A 405 -29.63 -1.85 -7.02
N PHE A 406 -29.51 -2.73 -6.03
CA PHE A 406 -28.26 -2.90 -5.28
C PHE A 406 -27.31 -3.90 -5.96
N HIS A 407 -26.09 -3.46 -6.18
CA HIS A 407 -24.93 -4.24 -6.57
C HIS A 407 -23.93 -4.22 -5.42
N ALA A 408 -23.23 -5.32 -5.18
CA ALA A 408 -22.25 -5.40 -4.11
C ALA A 408 -21.09 -6.30 -4.47
N LEU A 409 -19.89 -5.89 -4.08
CA LEU A 409 -18.71 -6.76 -4.14
C LEU A 409 -18.76 -7.81 -3.02
N ILE A 410 -19.03 -7.37 -1.79
CA ILE A 410 -19.17 -8.22 -0.62
C ILE A 410 -20.64 -8.32 -0.23
N ARG A 411 -21.12 -9.55 -0.15
CA ARG A 411 -22.53 -9.87 0.11
C ARG A 411 -22.90 -9.69 1.60
N PRO A 412 -24.19 -9.51 1.92
CA PRO A 412 -24.68 -9.36 3.30
C PRO A 412 -24.38 -10.54 4.23
N ASP A 413 -24.30 -11.73 3.67
CA ASP A 413 -24.08 -13.00 4.37
C ASP A 413 -22.59 -13.40 4.43
N ALA A 414 -21.68 -12.51 4.01
CA ALA A 414 -20.25 -12.79 4.04
C ALA A 414 -19.77 -13.03 5.48
N PRO A 415 -19.13 -14.17 5.78
CA PRO A 415 -18.65 -14.47 7.11
C PRO A 415 -17.39 -13.66 7.46
N ASP A 416 -17.22 -13.39 8.75
CA ASP A 416 -16.01 -12.81 9.35
C ASP A 416 -15.57 -11.44 8.78
N VAL A 417 -16.52 -10.66 8.25
CA VAL A 417 -16.30 -9.28 7.83
C VAL A 417 -17.08 -8.29 8.73
N PHE A 418 -16.44 -7.19 9.12
CA PHE A 418 -17.01 -6.17 10.00
C PHE A 418 -16.93 -4.79 9.35
N ASN A 419 -18.08 -4.16 9.07
CA ASN A 419 -18.17 -2.84 8.43
C ASN A 419 -17.51 -1.73 9.24
N THR A 420 -17.63 -1.77 10.57
CA THR A 420 -17.01 -0.78 11.46
C THR A 420 -15.52 -0.57 11.19
N ILE A 421 -14.76 -1.64 10.93
CA ILE A 421 -13.32 -1.51 10.67
C ILE A 421 -13.06 -0.91 9.28
N LEU A 422 -13.88 -1.26 8.30
CA LEU A 422 -13.82 -0.68 6.96
C LEU A 422 -14.11 0.82 6.98
N GLU A 423 -15.16 1.24 7.72
CA GLU A 423 -15.52 2.65 7.91
C GLU A 423 -14.37 3.42 8.61
N MET A 424 -13.80 2.88 9.68
CA MET A 424 -12.64 3.47 10.39
C MET A 424 -11.38 3.63 9.53
N CYS A 425 -11.24 2.84 8.46
CA CYS A 425 -10.15 2.98 7.51
C CYS A 425 -10.37 4.08 6.48
N ASN A 426 -11.59 4.62 6.38
CA ASN A 426 -12.00 5.49 5.29
C ASN A 426 -12.63 6.80 5.78
N TYR A 427 -12.24 7.26 6.96
CA TYR A 427 -12.65 8.57 7.45
C TYR A 427 -12.14 9.72 6.59
N SER A 428 -13.00 10.72 6.38
CA SER A 428 -12.65 12.01 5.81
C SER A 428 -12.08 12.97 6.86
N ASP A 429 -11.56 14.10 6.38
CA ASP A 429 -11.08 15.26 7.15
C ASP A 429 -12.16 16.33 7.40
N HIS A 430 -13.41 16.00 7.12
CA HIS A 430 -14.55 16.88 7.37
C HIS A 430 -15.71 16.12 8.03
N GLY A 431 -16.54 16.84 8.77
CA GLY A 431 -17.70 16.31 9.46
C GLY A 431 -18.82 15.84 8.53
N MET A 432 -19.85 15.22 9.11
CA MET A 432 -21.02 14.73 8.41
C MET A 432 -21.78 15.82 7.65
N VAL A 433 -22.20 15.54 6.42
CA VAL A 433 -23.12 16.42 5.68
C VAL A 433 -24.47 16.46 6.38
N ARG A 434 -24.89 17.62 6.87
CA ARG A 434 -26.22 17.84 7.45
C ARG A 434 -27.23 18.24 6.38
N ASP A 435 -26.79 19.05 5.41
CA ASP A 435 -27.63 19.60 4.35
C ASP A 435 -26.73 20.05 3.19
N VAL A 436 -27.33 20.45 2.05
CA VAL A 436 -26.64 21.11 0.94
C VAL A 436 -27.46 22.32 0.51
N ARG A 437 -26.84 23.50 0.53
CA ARG A 437 -27.44 24.77 0.08
C ARG A 437 -27.09 25.02 -1.38
N MET A 438 -28.10 25.19 -2.21
CA MET A 438 -27.92 25.63 -3.60
C MET A 438 -27.89 27.16 -3.65
N VAL A 439 -26.77 27.73 -4.12
CA VAL A 439 -26.58 29.19 -4.27
C VAL A 439 -26.03 29.46 -5.67
N GLU A 440 -26.78 30.20 -6.50
CA GLU A 440 -26.38 30.51 -7.90
C GLU A 440 -25.96 29.26 -8.71
N GLY A 441 -26.63 28.12 -8.48
CA GLY A 441 -26.31 26.84 -9.13
C GLY A 441 -25.15 26.06 -8.50
N PHE A 442 -24.48 26.60 -7.48
CA PHE A 442 -23.41 25.91 -6.75
C PHE A 442 -23.95 25.18 -5.53
N ALA A 443 -23.48 23.94 -5.33
CA ALA A 443 -23.80 23.12 -4.17
C ALA A 443 -22.82 23.39 -3.04
N LEU A 444 -23.31 24.01 -1.95
CA LEU A 444 -22.53 24.33 -0.76
C LEU A 444 -22.91 23.37 0.37
N PRO A 445 -22.02 22.44 0.80
CA PRO A 445 -22.35 21.52 1.87
C PRO A 445 -22.44 22.23 3.22
N VAL A 446 -23.46 21.90 4.01
CA VAL A 446 -23.56 22.28 5.42
C VAL A 446 -23.03 21.10 6.22
N LEU A 447 -21.84 21.26 6.79
CA LEU A 447 -21.15 20.21 7.52
C LEU A 447 -21.42 20.33 9.02
N ALA A 448 -21.54 19.19 9.69
CA ALA A 448 -21.44 19.12 11.14
C ALA A 448 -20.02 19.49 11.58
N GLU A 449 -19.90 20.04 12.78
CA GLU A 449 -18.60 20.23 13.41
C GLU A 449 -17.92 18.88 13.62
N ASP A 450 -16.62 18.84 13.36
CA ASP A 450 -15.81 17.66 13.54
C ASP A 450 -15.19 17.68 14.94
N GLU A 451 -15.80 16.93 15.85
CA GLU A 451 -15.45 16.92 17.28
C GLU A 451 -14.27 15.99 17.61
N ARG A 452 -13.61 15.43 16.60
CA ARG A 452 -12.48 14.52 16.79
C ARG A 452 -11.26 15.23 17.38
N GLY A 453 -10.46 14.49 18.14
CA GLY A 453 -9.24 15.03 18.76
C GLY A 453 -8.08 15.19 17.76
N ALA A 454 -7.04 15.93 18.15
CA ALA A 454 -5.84 16.12 17.32
C ALA A 454 -5.17 14.79 16.91
N ALA A 455 -5.19 13.78 17.78
CA ALA A 455 -4.65 12.45 17.49
C ALA A 455 -5.43 11.74 16.37
N ASP A 456 -6.78 11.77 16.42
CA ASP A 456 -7.64 11.22 15.39
C ASP A 456 -7.40 11.91 14.05
N HIS A 457 -7.33 13.25 14.05
CA HIS A 457 -7.04 14.02 12.84
C HIS A 457 -5.66 13.69 12.24
N ALA A 458 -4.64 13.49 13.08
CA ALA A 458 -3.31 13.07 12.63
C ALA A 458 -3.36 11.66 12.00
N ALA A 459 -4.12 10.74 12.59
CA ALA A 459 -4.29 9.39 12.07
C ALA A 459 -5.07 9.38 10.75
N VAL A 460 -6.15 10.15 10.63
CA VAL A 460 -6.91 10.33 9.39
C VAL A 460 -6.04 10.94 8.29
N ARG A 461 -5.23 11.95 8.62
CA ARG A 461 -4.28 12.53 7.66
C ARG A 461 -3.29 11.49 7.15
N ALA A 462 -2.68 10.72 8.06
CA ALA A 462 -1.74 9.67 7.69
C ALA A 462 -2.39 8.56 6.85
N GLN A 463 -3.67 8.24 7.11
CA GLN A 463 -4.44 7.32 6.26
C GLN A 463 -4.54 7.86 4.83
N LYS A 464 -5.05 9.10 4.68
CA LYS A 464 -5.23 9.75 3.39
C LYS A 464 -3.92 9.89 2.62
N GLU A 465 -2.85 10.31 3.28
CA GLU A 465 -1.52 10.45 2.66
C GLU A 465 -0.94 9.11 2.19
N THR A 466 -1.08 8.04 2.98
CA THR A 466 -0.61 6.71 2.60
C THR A 466 -1.40 6.15 1.43
N PHE A 467 -2.72 6.31 1.45
CA PHE A 467 -3.59 5.85 0.36
C PHE A 467 -3.33 6.64 -0.93
N ALA A 468 -3.23 7.97 -0.86
CA ALA A 468 -2.91 8.81 -1.99
C ALA A 468 -1.51 8.50 -2.57
N LEU A 469 -0.53 8.20 -1.71
CA LEU A 469 0.77 7.71 -2.15
C LEU A 469 0.62 6.43 -2.97
N ALA A 470 -0.11 5.43 -2.47
CA ALA A 470 -0.35 4.17 -3.19
C ALA A 470 -1.02 4.40 -4.56
N VAL A 471 -2.04 5.27 -4.64
CA VAL A 471 -2.67 5.67 -5.91
C VAL A 471 -1.64 6.29 -6.85
N SER A 472 -0.81 7.23 -6.35
CA SER A 472 0.21 7.90 -7.16
C SER A 472 1.30 6.95 -7.68
N LEU A 473 1.59 5.87 -6.94
CA LEU A 473 2.57 4.86 -7.28
C LEU A 473 2.09 3.91 -8.38
N MET A 474 0.77 3.78 -8.61
CA MET A 474 0.22 2.90 -9.64
C MET A 474 0.87 3.11 -11.01
N LYS A 475 1.32 4.33 -11.35
CA LYS A 475 1.98 4.66 -12.63
C LYS A 475 3.31 3.94 -12.86
N HIS A 476 3.92 3.40 -11.80
CA HIS A 476 5.20 2.69 -11.87
C HIS A 476 5.05 1.17 -12.06
N PHE A 477 3.82 0.65 -12.06
CA PHE A 477 3.52 -0.78 -12.10
C PHE A 477 2.63 -1.14 -13.29
N ASP A 478 2.93 -2.26 -13.93
CA ASP A 478 2.04 -2.85 -14.93
C ASP A 478 0.92 -3.63 -14.24
N LEU A 479 -0.20 -2.93 -14.02
CA LEU A 479 -1.38 -3.50 -13.38
C LEU A 479 -2.35 -4.13 -14.38
N ASN A 480 -1.98 -4.34 -15.66
CA ASN A 480 -2.90 -4.87 -16.68
C ASN A 480 -3.54 -6.21 -16.27
N HIS A 481 -2.75 -7.13 -15.72
CA HIS A 481 -3.27 -8.41 -15.23
C HIS A 481 -4.27 -8.21 -14.07
N VAL A 482 -3.97 -7.33 -13.12
CA VAL A 482 -4.85 -7.01 -11.98
C VAL A 482 -6.16 -6.40 -12.47
N LEU A 483 -6.09 -5.47 -13.41
CA LEU A 483 -7.26 -4.77 -13.97
C LEU A 483 -8.16 -5.67 -14.81
N GLN A 484 -7.67 -6.83 -15.27
CA GLN A 484 -8.38 -7.81 -16.09
C GLN A 484 -8.88 -9.03 -15.31
N LEU A 485 -8.72 -9.06 -13.97
CA LEU A 485 -9.25 -10.13 -13.14
C LEU A 485 -10.76 -10.32 -13.37
N ASP A 486 -11.17 -11.59 -13.37
CA ASP A 486 -12.58 -11.96 -13.43
C ASP A 486 -13.29 -11.71 -12.08
N GLN A 487 -14.61 -11.63 -12.13
CA GLN A 487 -15.43 -11.34 -10.94
C GLN A 487 -15.21 -12.34 -9.80
N PRO A 488 -15.13 -13.68 -10.03
CA PRO A 488 -14.82 -14.64 -8.97
C PRO A 488 -13.46 -14.36 -8.29
N SER A 489 -12.42 -14.04 -9.06
CA SER A 489 -11.10 -13.71 -8.51
C SER A 489 -11.12 -12.41 -7.70
N ILE A 490 -11.78 -11.37 -8.21
CA ILE A 490 -11.97 -10.10 -7.49
C ILE A 490 -12.69 -10.35 -6.17
N SER A 491 -13.79 -11.10 -6.18
CA SER A 491 -14.60 -11.42 -4.99
C SER A 491 -13.78 -12.15 -3.92
N ALA A 492 -13.05 -13.19 -4.30
CA ALA A 492 -12.30 -13.99 -3.35
C ALA A 492 -11.10 -13.23 -2.74
N VAL A 493 -10.36 -12.47 -3.57
CA VAL A 493 -9.24 -11.63 -3.08
C VAL A 493 -9.78 -10.54 -2.14
N SER A 494 -10.88 -9.88 -2.52
CA SER A 494 -11.51 -8.84 -1.71
C SER A 494 -12.02 -9.38 -0.38
N THR A 495 -12.69 -10.53 -0.40
CA THR A 495 -13.17 -11.19 0.82
C THR A 495 -12.03 -11.52 1.76
N ALA A 496 -10.93 -12.08 1.25
CA ALA A 496 -9.77 -12.42 2.07
C ALA A 496 -9.12 -11.17 2.69
N LEU A 497 -8.86 -10.13 1.87
CA LEU A 497 -8.33 -8.85 2.36
C LEU A 497 -9.24 -8.24 3.43
N TYR A 498 -10.54 -8.29 3.21
CA TYR A 498 -11.51 -7.70 4.13
C TYR A 498 -11.65 -8.51 5.43
N GLN A 499 -11.54 -9.83 5.40
CA GLN A 499 -11.49 -10.65 6.61
C GLN A 499 -10.23 -10.35 7.43
N SER A 500 -9.07 -10.18 6.78
CA SER A 500 -7.84 -9.76 7.47
C SER A 500 -7.95 -8.34 8.04
N LEU A 501 -8.59 -7.42 7.30
CA LEU A 501 -8.90 -6.07 7.77
C LEU A 501 -9.83 -6.10 8.99
N SER A 502 -10.85 -6.94 8.98
CA SER A 502 -11.85 -7.07 10.03
C SER A 502 -11.27 -7.56 11.36
N ARG A 503 -10.09 -8.20 11.33
CA ARG A 503 -9.36 -8.64 12.52
C ARG A 503 -8.43 -7.57 13.12
N GLN A 504 -8.30 -6.39 12.50
CA GLN A 504 -7.45 -5.29 12.97
C GLN A 504 -8.08 -4.52 14.14
N GLN A 505 -8.09 -5.13 15.33
CA GLN A 505 -8.68 -4.54 16.54
C GLN A 505 -7.99 -3.24 17.01
N SER A 506 -6.75 -3.00 16.57
CA SER A 506 -5.99 -1.78 16.88
C SER A 506 -6.72 -0.50 16.43
N LEU A 507 -7.49 -0.56 15.34
CA LEU A 507 -8.30 0.57 14.88
C LEU A 507 -9.43 0.93 15.83
N ARG A 508 -10.00 -0.06 16.54
CA ARG A 508 -10.99 0.21 17.58
C ARG A 508 -10.37 0.94 18.77
N GLY A 509 -9.12 0.64 19.09
CA GLY A 509 -8.37 1.36 20.11
C GLY A 509 -8.13 2.83 19.73
N LEU A 510 -7.92 3.12 18.45
CA LEU A 510 -7.69 4.48 17.94
C LEU A 510 -9.00 5.27 17.80
N TYR A 511 -10.00 4.70 17.14
CA TYR A 511 -11.20 5.44 16.71
C TYR A 511 -12.50 5.04 17.42
N GLY A 512 -12.49 3.99 18.24
CA GLY A 512 -13.71 3.35 18.74
C GLY A 512 -14.64 4.30 19.50
N LYS A 513 -14.07 5.21 20.31
CA LYS A 513 -14.86 6.21 21.03
C LYS A 513 -15.55 7.19 20.06
N SER A 514 -14.75 7.84 19.20
CA SER A 514 -15.25 8.81 18.22
C SER A 514 -16.31 8.22 17.28
N HIS A 515 -16.12 6.96 16.88
CA HIS A 515 -17.08 6.23 16.05
C HIS A 515 -18.42 5.99 16.76
N MET A 516 -18.38 5.44 17.98
CA MET A 516 -19.60 5.15 18.75
C MET A 516 -20.38 6.43 19.09
N ASP A 517 -19.68 7.49 19.51
CA ASP A 517 -20.30 8.76 19.86
C ASP A 517 -21.07 9.34 18.66
N GLU A 518 -20.48 9.27 17.45
CA GLU A 518 -21.15 9.72 16.24
C GLU A 518 -22.36 8.83 15.87
N GLU A 519 -22.21 7.50 15.90
CA GLU A 519 -23.29 6.59 15.54
C GLU A 519 -24.51 6.78 16.45
N VAL A 520 -24.30 6.92 17.76
CA VAL A 520 -25.37 7.17 18.74
C VAL A 520 -26.06 8.51 18.47
N ARG A 521 -25.30 9.58 18.16
CA ARG A 521 -25.88 10.89 17.81
C ARG A 521 -26.76 10.80 16.56
N VAL A 522 -26.28 10.15 15.50
CA VAL A 522 -27.02 10.01 14.24
C VAL A 522 -28.31 9.23 14.46
N ARG A 523 -28.25 8.09 15.17
CA ARG A 523 -29.43 7.25 15.46
C ARG A 523 -30.49 8.04 16.25
N ARG A 524 -30.08 8.74 17.31
CA ARG A 524 -30.99 9.60 18.09
C ARG A 524 -31.65 10.68 17.24
N GLN A 525 -30.90 11.33 16.35
CA GLN A 525 -31.44 12.40 15.49
C GLN A 525 -32.46 11.90 14.47
N ILE A 526 -32.36 10.65 14.01
CA ILE A 526 -33.36 10.03 13.11
C ILE A 526 -34.47 9.29 13.86
N GLY A 527 -34.51 9.35 15.20
CA GLY A 527 -35.51 8.68 16.01
C GLY A 527 -35.31 7.16 16.15
N CYS A 528 -34.13 6.65 15.82
CA CYS A 528 -33.75 5.26 16.07
C CYS A 528 -33.09 5.17 17.45
N ASN A 529 -33.67 4.41 18.38
CA ASN A 529 -33.04 4.12 19.67
C ASN A 529 -32.07 2.95 19.59
#